data_AF-A0A1T5FM47-F1
#
_entry.id   AF-A0A1T5FM47-F1
#
_cell.length_a   1.000
_cell.length_b   1.000
_cell.length_c   1.000
_cell.angle_alpha   90.00
_cell.angle_beta   90.00
_cell.angle_gamma   90.00
#
_symmetry.space_group_name_H-M   'P 1'
#
loop_
_entity.id
_entity.type
_entity.pdbx_description
1 polymer ?
#
loop_
_entity_poly.entity_id
_entity_poly.type
_entity_poly.pdbx_seq_one_letter_code
_entity_poly.pdbx_strand_id
1 'polypeptide(L)'
;MLNWILLPLVIIVGVSLWLYKYLLPVITKRKAQAILYNIIFPNGSDQKKEVMKRFHEFTKHRFSDEQILDYFIKIKGLQSMNVCNTTNFWIRKYLLSPTDIKLNYFEQVKFYELFMNYPGKSSNRTLQNSFTNMDEAGENGSEITINKPTNSRISV
;
A
#
# COMPACT_ATOMS: atom_id res chain seq x y z
N MET A 1 -1.83 58.27 11.33
CA MET A 1 -2.69 57.55 10.37
C MET A 1 -2.00 56.34 9.74
N LEU A 2 -0.76 56.45 9.27
CA LEU A 2 -0.04 55.35 8.61
C LEU A 2 0.09 54.06 9.46
N ASN A 3 0.39 54.20 10.76
CA ASN A 3 0.57 53.05 11.66
C ASN A 3 -0.73 52.24 11.90
N TRP A 4 -1.89 52.88 11.76
CA TRP A 4 -3.20 52.23 11.93
C TRP A 4 -3.58 51.36 10.72
N ILE A 5 -2.97 51.61 9.56
CA ILE A 5 -3.15 50.82 8.33
C ILE A 5 -2.09 49.73 8.22
N LEU A 6 -0.87 49.98 8.72
CA LEU A 6 0.22 48.99 8.74
C LEU A 6 -0.06 47.81 9.68
N LEU A 7 -0.63 48.06 10.87
CA LEU A 7 -0.94 47.01 11.85
C LEU A 7 -1.86 45.89 11.30
N PRO A 8 -3.04 46.18 10.71
CA PRO A 8 -3.90 45.14 10.16
C PRO A 8 -3.26 44.43 8.96
N LEU A 9 -2.45 45.13 8.15
CA LEU A 9 -1.74 44.51 7.03
C LEU A 9 -0.76 43.43 7.51
N VAL A 10 0.03 43.72 8.55
CA VAL A 10 0.96 42.74 9.14
C VAL A 10 0.20 41.56 9.73
N ILE A 11 -0.94 41.78 10.38
CA ILE A 11 -1.78 40.72 10.93
C ILE A 11 -2.33 39.84 9.79
N ILE A 12 -2.84 40.44 8.71
CA ILE A 12 -3.37 39.70 7.56
C ILE A 12 -2.27 38.82 6.94
N VAL A 13 -1.08 39.39 6.68
CA VAL A 13 0.04 38.64 6.12
C VAL A 13 0.46 37.50 7.07
N GLY A 14 0.54 37.77 8.37
CA GLY A 14 0.86 36.76 9.39
C GLY A 14 -0.16 35.62 9.42
N VAL A 15 -1.45 35.93 9.41
CA VAL A 15 -2.54 34.94 9.38
C VAL A 15 -2.51 34.15 8.07
N SER A 16 -2.31 34.80 6.92
CA SER A 16 -2.21 34.12 5.63
C SER A 16 -1.03 33.14 5.58
N LEU A 17 0.15 33.54 6.08
CA LEU A 17 1.31 32.66 6.16
C LEU A 17 1.08 31.48 7.13
N TRP A 18 0.43 31.74 8.26
CA TRP A 18 0.10 30.72 9.24
C TRP A 18 -0.89 29.70 8.67
N LEU A 19 -1.96 30.16 8.01
CA LEU A 19 -2.94 29.32 7.31
C LEU A 19 -2.26 28.51 6.21
N TYR A 20 -1.42 29.13 5.38
CA TYR A 20 -0.69 28.44 4.32
C TYR A 20 0.16 27.30 4.88
N LYS A 21 0.89 27.55 5.98
CA LYS A 21 1.72 26.54 6.64
C LYS A 21 0.89 25.37 7.18
N TYR A 22 -0.33 25.62 7.66
CA TYR A 22 -1.18 24.60 8.26
C TYR A 22 -2.05 23.83 7.25
N LEU A 23 -2.62 24.48 6.24
CA LEU A 23 -3.53 23.84 5.28
C LEU A 23 -2.77 23.07 4.19
N LEU A 24 -1.62 23.56 3.77
CA LEU A 24 -0.85 22.94 2.69
C LEU A 24 -0.50 21.46 2.97
N PRO A 25 0.00 21.05 4.15
CA PRO A 25 0.28 19.64 4.40
C PRO A 25 -0.98 18.76 4.33
N VAL A 26 -2.12 19.26 4.80
CA VAL A 26 -3.41 18.54 4.76
C VAL A 26 -3.87 18.30 3.33
N ILE A 27 -3.83 19.34 2.49
CA ILE A 27 -4.22 19.26 1.08
C ILE A 27 -3.28 18.32 0.31
N THR A 28 -1.98 18.44 0.58
CA THR A 28 -0.94 17.60 -0.04
C THR A 28 -1.18 16.13 0.29
N LYS A 29 -1.42 15.82 1.58
CA LYS A 29 -1.71 14.46 2.06
C LYS A 29 -2.93 13.88 1.36
N ARG A 30 -4.05 14.60 1.34
CA ARG A 30 -5.28 14.11 0.70
C ARG A 30 -5.12 13.84 -0.80
N LYS A 31 -4.55 14.79 -1.54
CA LYS A 31 -4.35 14.63 -2.99
C LYS A 31 -3.36 13.51 -3.31
N ALA A 32 -2.24 13.42 -2.59
CA ALA A 32 -1.25 12.38 -2.82
C ALA A 32 -1.79 11.00 -2.44
N GLN A 33 -2.43 10.86 -1.29
CA GLN A 33 -3.02 9.60 -0.86
C GLN A 33 -4.05 9.09 -1.86
N ALA A 34 -4.93 9.95 -2.39
CA ALA A 34 -5.91 9.54 -3.40
C ALA A 34 -5.26 8.93 -4.65
N ILE A 35 -4.14 9.50 -5.11
CA ILE A 35 -3.42 8.99 -6.29
C ILE A 35 -2.67 7.70 -5.94
N LEU A 36 -1.95 7.68 -4.81
CA LEU A 36 -1.15 6.53 -4.40
C LEU A 36 -2.00 5.32 -4.01
N TYR A 37 -3.20 5.55 -3.49
CA TYR A 37 -4.10 4.48 -3.08
C TYR A 37 -4.39 3.52 -4.23
N ASN A 38 -4.70 4.06 -5.42
CA ASN A 38 -5.00 3.25 -6.60
C ASN A 38 -3.76 2.51 -7.13
N ILE A 39 -2.56 3.06 -6.92
CA ILE A 39 -1.30 2.46 -7.37
C ILE A 39 -0.88 1.32 -6.43
N ILE A 40 -1.04 1.52 -5.12
CA ILE A 40 -0.57 0.58 -4.10
C ILE A 40 -1.61 -0.51 -3.83
N PHE A 41 -2.89 -0.20 -3.89
CA PHE A 41 -4.01 -1.12 -3.63
C PHE A 41 -4.86 -1.34 -4.90
N PRO A 42 -4.34 -2.02 -5.94
CA PRO A 42 -5.06 -2.23 -7.19
C PRO A 42 -6.36 -3.03 -7.00
N ASN A 43 -6.44 -3.91 -5.99
CA ASN A 43 -7.67 -4.67 -5.69
C ASN A 43 -8.52 -4.01 -4.58
N GLY A 44 -8.27 -2.74 -4.27
CA GLY A 44 -9.15 -1.93 -3.43
C GLY A 44 -9.09 -2.21 -1.92
N SER A 45 -10.23 -2.07 -1.26
CA SER A 45 -10.36 -2.00 0.21
C SER A 45 -10.01 -3.29 0.94
N ASP A 46 -10.18 -4.46 0.32
CA ASP A 46 -9.88 -5.74 0.98
C ASP A 46 -8.38 -5.96 1.14
N GLN A 47 -7.59 -5.57 0.14
CA GLN A 47 -6.14 -5.51 0.23
C GLN A 47 -5.69 -4.58 1.36
N LYS A 48 -6.33 -3.41 1.47
CA LYS A 48 -6.05 -2.46 2.55
C LYS A 48 -6.31 -3.12 3.92
N LYS A 49 -7.48 -3.74 4.11
CA LYS A 49 -7.85 -4.39 5.37
C LYS A 49 -6.86 -5.48 5.77
N GLU A 50 -6.43 -6.31 4.82
CA GLU A 50 -5.45 -7.37 5.07
C GLU A 50 -4.09 -6.79 5.49
N VAL A 51 -3.63 -5.73 4.82
CA VAL A 51 -2.41 -5.02 5.21
C VAL A 51 -2.54 -4.44 6.62
N MET A 52 -3.65 -3.76 6.93
CA MET A 52 -3.87 -3.19 8.27
C MET A 52 -3.86 -4.28 9.34
N LYS A 53 -4.56 -5.40 9.09
CA LYS A 53 -4.61 -6.53 10.02
C LYS A 53 -3.22 -7.08 10.32
N ARG A 54 -2.44 -7.42 9.29
CA ARG A 54 -1.07 -7.94 9.47
C ARG A 54 -0.16 -6.93 10.17
N PHE A 55 -0.32 -5.65 9.86
CA PHE A 55 0.47 -4.60 10.51
C PHE A 55 0.16 -4.48 12.00
N HIS A 56 -1.12 -4.52 12.35
CA HIS A 56 -1.58 -4.55 13.74
C HIS A 56 -1.07 -5.77 14.50
N GLU A 57 -1.04 -6.95 13.87
CA GLU A 57 -0.56 -8.19 14.50
C GLU A 57 0.90 -8.07 14.97
N PHE A 58 1.81 -7.54 14.15
CA PHE A 58 3.21 -7.40 14.57
C PHE A 58 3.47 -6.15 15.41
N THR A 59 2.64 -5.12 15.32
CA THR A 59 2.76 -3.89 16.15
C THR A 59 1.96 -3.94 17.44
N LYS A 60 1.23 -5.04 17.70
CA LYS A 60 0.37 -5.21 18.88
C LYS A 60 -0.62 -4.06 19.06
N HIS A 61 -1.24 -3.60 17.97
CA HIS A 61 -2.22 -2.51 17.98
C HIS A 61 -1.74 -1.17 18.58
N ARG A 62 -0.43 -0.92 18.60
CA ARG A 62 0.13 0.33 19.17
C ARG A 62 -0.24 1.59 18.37
N PHE A 63 -0.53 1.44 17.08
CA PHE A 63 -0.75 2.56 16.17
C PHE A 63 -2.17 2.56 15.64
N SER A 64 -2.71 3.73 15.30
CA SER A 64 -4.02 3.84 14.67
C SER A 64 -3.98 3.40 13.20
N ASP A 65 -5.12 3.02 12.65
CA ASP A 65 -5.26 2.68 11.22
C ASP A 65 -4.75 3.79 10.30
N GLU A 66 -4.99 5.04 10.66
CA GLU A 66 -4.55 6.22 9.90
C GLU A 66 -3.03 6.34 9.88
N GLN A 67 -2.37 6.07 11.01
CA GLN A 67 -0.92 6.10 11.15
C GLN A 67 -0.26 4.96 10.38
N ILE A 68 -0.80 3.75 10.50
CA ILE A 68 -0.32 2.57 9.79
C ILE A 68 -0.45 2.78 8.29
N LEU A 69 -1.60 3.28 7.83
CA LEU A 69 -1.85 3.54 6.43
C LEU A 69 -0.92 4.60 5.86
N ASP A 70 -0.72 5.72 6.58
CA ASP A 70 0.20 6.78 6.17
C ASP A 70 1.63 6.23 6.00
N TYR A 71 2.10 5.46 6.98
CA TYR A 71 3.41 4.80 6.94
C TYR A 71 3.53 3.83 5.77
N PHE A 72 2.57 2.92 5.61
CA PHE A 72 2.58 1.92 4.55
C PHE A 72 2.62 2.57 3.16
N ILE A 73 1.75 3.55 2.92
CA ILE A 73 1.68 4.28 1.65
C ILE A 73 2.98 5.02 1.37
N LYS A 74 3.61 5.64 2.36
CA LYS A 74 4.88 6.36 2.17
C LYS A 74 6.01 5.41 1.79
N ILE A 75 6.18 4.31 2.51
CA ILE A 75 7.25 3.35 2.22
C ILE A 75 7.04 2.67 0.86
N LYS A 76 5.83 2.15 0.60
CA LYS A 76 5.54 1.49 -0.68
C LYS A 76 5.50 2.47 -1.85
N GLY A 77 5.05 3.71 -1.63
CA GLY A 77 5.07 4.76 -2.63
C GLY A 77 6.48 5.20 -3.00
N LEU A 78 7.38 5.30 -2.02
CA LEU A 78 8.81 5.52 -2.28
C LEU A 78 9.45 4.35 -3.04
N GLN A 79 9.04 3.11 -2.74
CA GLN A 79 9.54 1.92 -3.42
C GLN A 79 9.00 1.80 -4.87
N SER A 80 7.73 2.15 -5.10
CA SER A 80 7.07 1.99 -6.40
C SER A 80 7.39 3.12 -7.38
N MET A 81 7.69 4.31 -6.87
CA MET A 81 8.02 5.47 -7.70
C MET A 81 9.53 5.60 -7.79
N ASN A 82 10.08 5.39 -8.99
CA ASN A 82 11.48 5.73 -9.24
C ASN A 82 11.63 7.25 -9.02
N VAL A 83 12.27 7.64 -7.91
CA VAL A 83 12.09 8.93 -7.21
C VAL A 83 12.51 10.16 -8.04
N CYS A 84 13.03 10.00 -9.26
CA CYS A 84 13.73 11.07 -9.97
C CYS A 84 13.05 11.74 -11.17
N ASN A 85 12.18 11.12 -11.99
CA ASN A 85 11.98 11.70 -13.34
C ASN A 85 10.60 12.29 -13.70
N THR A 86 9.47 11.85 -13.14
CA THR A 86 8.13 12.35 -13.61
C THR A 86 7.03 12.38 -12.52
N THR A 87 7.40 12.45 -11.25
CA THR A 87 6.44 12.37 -10.14
C THR A 87 5.76 13.72 -9.87
N ASN A 88 4.42 13.73 -9.73
CA ASN A 88 3.65 14.91 -9.33
C ASN A 88 4.24 15.57 -8.07
N PHE A 89 4.39 16.90 -8.06
CA PHE A 89 4.94 17.67 -6.94
C PHE A 89 4.29 17.31 -5.59
N TRP A 90 2.96 17.17 -5.57
CA TRP A 90 2.19 16.80 -4.38
C TRP A 90 2.57 15.42 -3.84
N ILE A 91 2.78 14.45 -4.73
CA ILE A 91 3.19 13.10 -4.37
C ILE A 91 4.60 13.13 -3.78
N ARG A 92 5.54 13.79 -4.46
CA ARG A 92 6.91 13.94 -3.97
C ARG A 92 6.95 14.62 -2.59
N LYS A 93 6.21 15.72 -2.42
CA LYS A 93 6.13 16.45 -1.16
C LYS A 93 5.54 15.60 -0.04
N TYR A 94 4.53 14.79 -0.33
CA TYR A 94 3.93 13.87 0.63
C TYR A 94 4.87 12.72 1.00
N LEU A 95 5.50 12.07 0.01
CA LEU A 95 6.41 10.93 0.24
C LEU A 95 7.67 11.31 1.02
N LEU A 96 8.16 12.53 0.84
CA LEU A 96 9.33 13.06 1.57
C LEU A 96 8.96 13.66 2.93
N SER A 97 7.67 13.77 3.26
CA SER A 97 7.26 14.23 4.58
C SER A 97 7.48 13.14 5.64
N PRO A 98 7.88 13.51 6.87
CA PRO A 98 8.09 12.53 7.93
C PRO A 98 6.81 11.73 8.22
N THR A 99 6.96 10.47 8.61
CA THR A 99 5.86 9.65 9.11
C THR A 99 5.57 9.99 10.57
N ASP A 100 4.29 9.94 10.96
CA ASP A 100 3.89 10.17 12.35
C ASP A 100 4.33 9.02 13.28
N ILE A 101 4.63 7.85 12.69
CA ILE A 101 5.07 6.67 13.43
C ILE A 101 6.48 6.24 13.04
N LYS A 102 7.17 5.69 14.03
CA LYS A 102 8.48 5.05 13.88
C LYS A 102 8.38 3.62 14.37
N LEU A 103 8.61 2.67 13.48
CA LEU A 103 8.69 1.26 13.82
C LEU A 103 9.99 0.96 14.57
N ASN A 104 9.93 0.05 15.53
CA ASN A 104 11.12 -0.53 16.16
C ASN A 104 11.89 -1.39 15.15
N TYR A 105 13.16 -1.66 15.39
CA TYR A 105 14.00 -2.46 14.50
C TYR A 105 13.36 -3.81 14.13
N PHE A 106 12.87 -4.58 15.10
CA PHE A 106 12.21 -5.87 14.84
C PHE A 106 10.91 -5.72 14.04
N GLU A 107 10.16 -4.65 14.26
CA GLU A 107 8.94 -4.35 13.51
C GLU A 107 9.26 -3.94 12.07
N GLN A 108 10.36 -3.22 11.85
CA GLN A 108 10.85 -2.87 10.50
C GLN A 108 11.27 -4.13 9.73
N VAL A 109 12.01 -5.04 10.37
CA VAL A 109 12.41 -6.31 9.74
C VAL A 109 11.16 -7.10 9.32
N LYS A 110 10.19 -7.26 10.23
CA LYS A 110 8.92 -7.93 9.91
C LYS A 110 8.14 -7.22 8.80
N PHE A 111 8.12 -5.89 8.81
CA PHE A 111 7.47 -5.12 7.76
C PHE A 111 8.05 -5.44 6.39
N TYR A 112 9.38 -5.41 6.26
CA TYR A 112 10.03 -5.73 4.99
C TYR A 112 9.82 -7.19 4.62
N GLU A 113 9.93 -8.13 5.55
CA GLU A 113 9.65 -9.55 5.29
C GLU A 113 8.24 -9.77 4.72
N LEU A 114 7.24 -9.12 5.30
CA LEU A 114 5.83 -9.28 4.91
C LEU A 114 5.47 -8.52 3.62
N PHE A 115 6.07 -7.36 3.38
CA PHE A 115 5.61 -6.43 2.33
C PHE A 115 6.64 -6.11 1.24
N MET A 116 7.83 -6.73 1.26
CA MET A 116 8.86 -6.51 0.23
C MET A 116 8.31 -6.76 -1.18
N ASN A 117 7.61 -7.89 -1.35
CA ASN A 117 7.05 -8.34 -2.63
C ASN A 117 5.58 -7.93 -2.83
N TYR A 118 5.08 -6.96 -2.06
CA TYR A 118 3.71 -6.49 -2.18
C TYR A 118 3.53 -5.49 -3.35
N PRO A 119 2.41 -5.54 -4.10
CA PRO A 119 1.39 -6.60 -4.09
C PRO A 119 1.94 -7.87 -4.72
N GLY A 120 1.75 -9.02 -4.07
CA GLY A 120 2.18 -10.30 -4.64
C GLY A 120 1.54 -10.47 -6.01
N LYS A 121 2.33 -10.86 -7.03
CA LYS A 121 1.80 -11.18 -8.35
C LYS A 121 0.66 -12.18 -8.14
N SER A 122 -0.57 -11.78 -8.46
CA SER A 122 -1.72 -12.66 -8.43
C SER A 122 -1.46 -13.79 -9.42
N SER A 123 -0.92 -14.91 -8.95
CA SER A 123 -0.96 -16.14 -9.70
C SER A 123 -2.44 -16.47 -9.87
N ASN A 124 -2.94 -16.39 -11.10
CA ASN A 124 -4.27 -16.86 -11.49
C ASN A 124 -4.45 -18.33 -11.07
N ARG A 125 -4.89 -18.57 -9.83
CA ARG A 125 -5.30 -19.88 -9.29
C ARG A 125 -6.79 -19.88 -8.97
N THR A 126 -7.57 -19.23 -9.82
CA THR A 126 -9.04 -19.27 -9.76
C THR A 126 -9.53 -19.41 -11.18
N LEU A 127 -9.47 -20.65 -11.71
CA LEU A 127 -10.32 -21.21 -12.78
C LEU A 127 -9.81 -22.62 -13.21
N GLN A 128 -9.50 -23.50 -12.25
CA GLN A 128 -9.31 -24.94 -12.54
C GLN A 128 -10.01 -25.87 -11.53
N ASN A 129 -10.85 -25.32 -10.65
CA ASN A 129 -11.64 -26.11 -9.69
C ASN A 129 -13.16 -26.04 -9.97
N SER A 130 -13.59 -25.54 -11.13
CA SER A 130 -15.02 -25.46 -11.51
C SER A 130 -15.45 -26.50 -12.57
N PHE A 131 -14.62 -27.51 -12.86
CA PHE A 131 -14.96 -28.60 -13.79
C PHE A 131 -15.03 -30.00 -13.15
N THR A 132 -14.99 -30.11 -11.82
CA THR A 132 -14.97 -31.41 -11.12
C THR A 132 -16.07 -31.55 -10.07
N ASN A 133 -17.27 -31.02 -10.33
CA ASN A 133 -18.49 -31.34 -9.58
C ASN A 133 -19.74 -31.20 -10.47
N MET A 134 -19.71 -31.82 -11.65
CA MET A 134 -20.90 -32.25 -12.38
C MET A 134 -20.46 -33.51 -13.12
N ASP A 135 -20.83 -34.67 -12.57
CA ASP A 135 -20.98 -35.97 -13.22
C ASP A 135 -20.77 -37.09 -12.18
N GLU A 136 -21.66 -37.13 -11.18
CA GLU A 136 -21.98 -38.37 -10.46
C GLU A 136 -23.46 -38.68 -10.72
N ALA A 137 -23.72 -39.24 -11.89
CA ALA A 137 -24.89 -40.06 -12.17
C ALA A 137 -24.61 -40.93 -13.41
N GLY A 138 -24.35 -42.23 -13.19
CA GLY A 138 -24.45 -43.25 -14.25
C GLY A 138 -23.20 -44.11 -14.44
N GLU A 139 -23.26 -45.30 -13.85
CA GLU A 139 -22.98 -46.61 -14.47
C GLU A 139 -21.78 -46.86 -15.40
N ASN A 140 -21.11 -47.97 -15.07
CA ASN A 140 -20.49 -48.97 -15.95
C ASN A 140 -19.05 -48.75 -16.45
N GLY A 141 -18.14 -49.46 -15.78
CA GLY A 141 -17.19 -50.41 -16.38
C GLY A 141 -16.25 -49.92 -17.49
N SER A 142 -14.98 -49.75 -17.17
CA SER A 142 -13.87 -50.43 -17.87
C SER A 142 -12.51 -50.07 -17.25
N GLU A 143 -11.72 -51.12 -17.13
CA GLU A 143 -10.29 -51.18 -16.86
C GLU A 143 -9.48 -50.24 -17.79
N ILE A 144 -8.31 -49.76 -17.33
CA ILE A 144 -7.00 -49.80 -18.04
C ILE A 144 -5.97 -48.77 -17.49
N THR A 145 -4.89 -49.35 -16.97
CA THR A 145 -3.46 -48.95 -16.85
C THR A 145 -2.97 -47.59 -16.33
N ILE A 146 -2.24 -47.75 -15.21
CA ILE A 146 -0.98 -47.12 -14.80
C ILE A 146 -0.15 -46.49 -15.93
N ASN A 147 0.25 -45.23 -15.76
CA ASN A 147 1.56 -44.74 -16.22
C ASN A 147 2.07 -43.62 -15.30
N LYS A 148 3.16 -43.92 -14.58
CA LYS A 148 3.94 -42.99 -13.73
C LYS A 148 4.99 -42.30 -14.61
N PRO A 149 5.05 -40.96 -14.71
CA PRO A 149 6.15 -40.31 -15.40
C PRO A 149 7.39 -40.23 -14.50
N THR A 150 8.42 -40.91 -14.97
CA THR A 150 9.77 -41.01 -14.44
C THR A 150 10.51 -39.67 -14.47
N ASN A 151 11.13 -39.36 -13.33
CA ASN A 151 12.12 -38.31 -13.11
C ASN A 151 13.29 -38.44 -14.11
N SER A 152 13.56 -37.41 -14.92
CA SER A 152 14.82 -37.28 -15.64
C SER A 152 15.57 -36.01 -15.23
N ARG A 153 16.58 -36.27 -14.41
CA ARG A 153 17.80 -35.48 -14.21
C ARG A 153 18.46 -35.25 -15.58
N ILE A 154 18.77 -34.01 -15.94
CA ILE A 154 19.80 -33.72 -16.94
C ILE A 154 20.75 -32.69 -16.34
N SER A 155 21.97 -33.16 -16.09
CA SER A 155 23.19 -32.41 -15.90
C SER A 155 23.82 -32.13 -17.26
N VAL A 156 24.16 -30.87 -17.53
CA VAL A 156 25.32 -30.47 -18.34
C VAL A 156 25.92 -29.24 -17.67
#